data_AF-A0A6V8PMD0-F1
#
_entry.id   AF-A0A6V8PMD0-F1
#
_cell.length_a   1.000
_cell.length_b   1.000
_cell.length_c   1.000
_cell.angle_alpha   90.00
_cell.angle_beta   90.00
_cell.angle_gamma   90.00
#
_symmetry.space_group_name_H-M   'P 1'
#
loop_
_entity.id
_entity.type
_entity.pdbx_description
1 polymer ?
#
loop_
_entity_poly.entity_id
_entity_poly.type
_entity_poly.pdbx_seq_one_letter_code
_entity_poly.pdbx_strand_id
1 'polypeptide(L)' 'MKILYVAAEVSPLVKVGGLADVAGSLPQAIQRLGHDIRV' A
#
# COMPACT_ATOMS: atom_id res chain seq x y z
N MET A 1 8.03 7.20 11.34
CA MET A 1 6.58 7.39 11.60
C MET A 1 5.89 6.04 11.53
N LYS A 2 4.76 5.84 12.24
CA LYS A 2 3.93 4.64 12.15
C LYS A 2 2.69 4.96 11.31
N ILE A 3 2.42 4.16 10.28
CA ILE A 3 1.36 4.39 9.30
C ILE A 3 0.54 3.11 9.13
N LEU A 4 -0.77 3.22 9.23
CA LEU A 4 -1.71 2.17 8.80
C LEU A 4 -2.36 2.64 7.50
N TYR A 5 -2.18 1.86 6.43
CA TYR A 5 -2.67 2.18 5.10
C TYR A 5 -3.85 1.28 4.75
N VAL A 6 -5.05 1.86 4.73
CA VAL A 6 -6.30 1.13 4.49
C VAL A 6 -6.80 1.45 3.09
N ALA A 7 -7.12 0.41 2.31
CA ALA A 7 -7.68 0.53 0.97
C ALA A 7 -8.73 -0.57 0.72
N ALA A 8 -9.67 -0.29 -0.17
CA ALA A 8 -10.68 -1.29 -0.60
C ALA A 8 -10.11 -2.33 -1.58
N GLU A 9 -8.95 -2.06 -2.20
CA GLU A 9 -8.30 -2.91 -3.19
C GLU A 9 -6.78 -2.92 -2.95
N VAL A 10 -6.12 -4.05 -3.21
CA VAL A 10 -4.67 -4.26 -3.06
C VAL A 10 -4.20 -5.32 -4.04
N SER A 11 -3.19 -5.02 -4.86
CA SER A 11 -2.54 -6.02 -5.70
C SER A 11 -1.53 -6.85 -4.87
N PRO A 12 -1.48 -8.19 -5.00
CA PRO A 12 -2.19 -9.04 -5.96
C PRO A 12 -3.50 -9.66 -5.43
N LEU A 13 -4.03 -9.22 -4.28
CA LEU A 13 -5.16 -9.88 -3.60
C LEU A 13 -6.53 -9.54 -4.22
N VAL A 14 -6.83 -8.26 -4.40
CA VAL A 14 -8.10 -7.74 -4.95
C VAL A 14 -7.81 -6.54 -5.84
N LYS A 15 -8.19 -6.62 -7.11
CA LYS A 15 -7.99 -5.56 -8.10
C LYS A 15 -9.21 -5.38 -8.99
N VAL A 16 -9.79 -4.19 -8.95
CA VAL A 16 -10.83 -3.74 -9.88
C VAL A 16 -10.29 -2.61 -10.74
N GLY A 17 -9.48 -1.71 -10.16
CA GLY A 17 -8.93 -0.56 -10.86
C GLY A 17 -7.48 -0.23 -10.50
N GLY A 18 -7.10 1.03 -10.76
CA GLY A 18 -5.77 1.56 -10.49
C GLY A 18 -5.46 1.74 -8.99
N LEU A 19 -6.50 1.77 -8.14
CA LEU A 19 -6.32 1.84 -6.68
C LEU A 19 -5.46 0.68 -6.18
N ALA A 20 -5.73 -0.55 -6.64
CA ALA A 20 -4.97 -1.74 -6.23
C ALA A 20 -3.47 -1.66 -6.53
N ASP A 21 -3.09 -1.00 -7.64
CA ASP A 21 -1.69 -0.84 -8.05
C ASP A 21 -0.97 0.13 -7.12
N VAL A 22 -1.62 1.24 -6.80
CA VAL A 22 -1.11 2.22 -5.84
C VAL A 22 -1.02 1.57 -4.46
N ALA A 23 -2.07 0.86 -4.04
CA ALA A 23 -2.13 0.25 -2.74
C ALA A 23 -1.11 -0.89 -2.55
N GLY A 24 -0.72 -1.57 -3.62
CA GLY A 24 0.36 -2.56 -3.60
C GLY A 24 1.78 -1.97 -3.65
N SER A 25 1.96 -0.82 -4.30
CA SER A 25 3.30 -0.25 -4.57
C SER A 25 3.72 0.86 -3.61
N LEU A 26 2.80 1.72 -3.16
CA LEU A 26 3.09 2.85 -2.29
C LEU A 26 3.65 2.41 -0.92
N PRO A 27 3.11 1.38 -0.24
CA PRO A 27 3.68 0.92 1.04
C PRO A 27 5.14 0.51 0.94
N GLN A 28 5.54 -0.11 -0.17
CA GLN A 28 6.94 -0.47 -0.41
C GLN A 28 7.84 0.77 -0.56
N ALA A 29 7.37 1.80 -1.26
CA ALA A 29 8.11 3.06 -1.42
C ALA A 29 8.26 3.79 -0.08
N ILE A 30 7.19 3.85 0.72
CA ILE A 30 7.22 4.47 2.06
C ILE A 30 8.12 3.71 3.03
N GLN A 31 8.15 2.38 2.94
CA GLN A 31 9.05 1.56 3.75
C GLN A 31 10.53 1.85 3.42
N ARG A 32 10.87 2.08 2.14
CA ARG A 32 12.23 2.48 1.71
C ARG A 32 12.66 3.85 2.25
N LEU A 33 11.71 4.71 2.61
CA LEU A 33 11.98 6.00 3.28
C LEU A 33 12.17 5.85 4.81
N GLY A 34 12.17 4.62 5.34
CA GLY A 34 12.42 4.35 6.76
C GLY A 34 11.19 4.51 7.65
N HIS A 35 9.99 4.39 7.10
CA HIS A 35 8.75 4.44 7.86
C HIS A 35 8.18 3.03 8.12
N ASP A 36 7.62 2.83 9.32
CA ASP A 36 6.90 1.59 9.67
C ASP A 36 5.47 1.74 9.15
N ILE A 37 5.21 1.14 8.00
CA ILE A 37 3.93 1.14 7.33
C ILE A 37 3.36 -0.28 7.29
N ARG A 38 2.05 -0.40 7.53
CA ARG A 38 1.29 -1.65 7.44
C ARG A 38 0.10 -1.46 6.50
N VAL A 39 -0.26 -2.55 5.82
CA VAL A 39 -1.39 -2.67 4.89
C VAL A 39 -2.36 -3.67 5.48
#